data_AF-A0A1D9BDC3-F1
#
_entry.id   AF-A0A1D9BDC3-F1
#
_cell.length_a   1.000
_cell.length_b   1.000
_cell.length_c   1.000
_cell.angle_alpha   90.00
_cell.angle_beta   90.00
_cell.angle_gamma   90.00
#
_symmetry.space_group_name_H-M   'P 1'
#
loop_
_entity.id
_entity.type
_entity.pdbx_description
1 polymer ?
#
loop_
_entity_poly.entity_id
_entity_poly.type
_entity_poly.pdbx_seq_one_letter_code
_entity_poly.pdbx_strand_id
1 'polypeptide(L)'
;MSTLLESQLRECVGPYAQAYPDQLIRLFPRIADRVAGLWGKPELDDYFNALLIDDRGDRRGFPLPVASELMVLSRVYDLVRKIPLARPPDIWGLVARL
;
A
#
# COMPACT_ATOMS: atom_id res chain seq x y z
N MET A 1 8.16 -2.48 16.51
CA MET A 1 7.49 -2.20 15.21
C MET A 1 6.02 -2.00 15.49
N SER A 2 5.36 -1.05 14.84
CA SER A 2 3.95 -0.72 15.13
C SER A 2 3.05 -1.86 14.64
N THR A 3 2.45 -2.62 15.55
CA THR A 3 1.57 -3.76 15.23
C THR A 3 0.34 -3.35 14.42
N LEU A 4 -0.09 -2.09 14.56
CA LEU A 4 -1.23 -1.52 13.83
C LEU A 4 -0.96 -1.35 12.33
N LEU A 5 0.25 -0.92 11.95
CA LEU A 5 0.62 -0.80 10.54
C LEU A 5 0.62 -2.17 9.87
N GLU A 6 1.21 -3.17 10.54
CA GLU A 6 1.31 -4.53 10.04
C GLU A 6 -0.08 -5.17 9.87
N SER A 7 -0.99 -4.99 10.82
CA SER A 7 -2.37 -5.47 10.68
C SER A 7 -3.11 -4.76 9.55
N GLN A 8 -2.99 -3.43 9.47
CA GLN A 8 -3.66 -2.64 8.43
C GLN A 8 -3.18 -3.05 7.02
N LEU A 9 -1.88 -3.26 6.83
CA LEU A 9 -1.36 -3.70 5.53
C LEU A 9 -1.80 -5.12 5.15
N ARG A 10 -1.97 -6.01 6.12
CA ARG A 10 -2.54 -7.35 5.87
C ARG A 10 -3.99 -7.26 5.40
N GLU A 11 -4.78 -6.40 6.02
CA GLU A 11 -6.16 -6.16 5.59
C GLU A 11 -6.22 -5.54 4.19
N CYS A 12 -5.34 -4.57 3.92
CA CYS A 12 -5.22 -3.89 2.63
C CYS A 12 -5.00 -4.89 1.47
N VAL A 13 -4.05 -5.81 1.61
CA VAL A 13 -3.75 -6.81 0.57
C VAL A 13 -4.82 -7.91 0.49
N GLY A 14 -5.63 -8.07 1.53
CA GLY A 14 -6.77 -8.99 1.57
C GLY A 14 -6.39 -10.43 1.18
N PRO A 15 -7.01 -11.02 0.14
CA PRO A 15 -6.72 -12.40 -0.27
C PRO A 15 -5.30 -12.58 -0.83
N TYR A 16 -4.59 -11.50 -1.14
CA TYR A 16 -3.22 -11.53 -1.67
C TYR A 16 -2.19 -11.44 -0.53
N ALA A 17 -2.29 -12.32 0.47
CA ALA A 17 -1.40 -12.29 1.64
C ALA A 17 0.10 -12.36 1.29
N GLN A 18 0.46 -13.00 0.16
CA GLN A 18 1.82 -13.04 -0.38
C GLN A 18 2.35 -11.69 -0.87
N ALA A 19 1.49 -10.68 -1.02
CA ALA A 19 1.86 -9.31 -1.37
C ALA A 19 2.20 -8.47 -0.13
N TYR A 20 2.25 -9.07 1.06
CA TYR A 20 2.65 -8.37 2.27
C TYR A 20 4.09 -7.82 2.14
N PRO A 21 4.32 -6.52 2.37
CA PRO A 21 5.56 -5.87 1.97
C PRO A 21 6.58 -5.80 3.12
N ASP A 22 7.18 -6.95 3.45
CA ASP A 22 8.13 -7.10 4.56
C ASP A 22 9.33 -6.15 4.46
N GLN A 23 9.95 -6.03 3.28
CA GLN A 23 11.14 -5.20 3.10
C GLN A 23 10.81 -3.70 3.14
N LEU A 24 9.66 -3.30 2.58
CA LEU A 24 9.18 -1.93 2.61
C LEU A 24 8.92 -1.47 4.04
N ILE A 25 8.26 -2.29 4.87
CA ILE A 25 7.99 -1.97 6.28
C ILE A 25 9.30 -1.81 7.04
N ARG A 26 10.27 -2.69 6.81
CA ARG A 26 11.56 -2.68 7.51
C ARG A 26 12.46 -1.51 7.12
N LEU A 27 12.56 -1.22 5.82
CA LEU A 27 13.53 -0.26 5.29
C LEU A 27 12.94 1.14 5.07
N PHE A 28 11.63 1.23 4.79
CA PHE A 28 10.93 2.47 4.46
C PHE A 28 9.57 2.57 5.16
N PRO A 29 9.52 2.51 6.51
CA PRO A 29 8.26 2.47 7.27
C PRO A 29 7.34 3.67 6.98
N ARG A 30 7.89 4.85 6.70
CA ARG A 30 7.11 6.04 6.32
C ARG A 30 6.35 5.86 5.00
N ILE A 31 6.94 5.13 4.05
CA ILE A 31 6.30 4.83 2.77
C ILE A 31 5.20 3.79 3.00
N ALA A 32 5.49 2.76 3.80
CA ALA A 32 4.51 1.74 4.19
C ALA A 32 3.28 2.36 4.89
N ASP A 33 3.50 3.24 5.88
CA ASP A 33 2.43 4.00 6.54
C ASP A 33 1.60 4.81 5.55
N ARG A 34 2.27 5.48 4.60
CA ARG A 34 1.59 6.30 3.59
C ARG A 34 0.75 5.44 2.64
N VAL A 35 1.27 4.31 2.20
CA VAL A 35 0.53 3.33 1.38
C VAL A 35 -0.71 2.84 2.14
N ALA A 36 -0.55 2.43 3.40
CA ALA A 36 -1.66 1.97 4.22
C ALA A 36 -2.74 3.05 4.40
N GLY A 37 -2.34 4.31 4.66
CA GLY A 37 -3.27 5.43 4.85
C GLY A 37 -3.95 5.94 3.58
N LEU A 38 -3.39 5.64 2.40
CA LEU A 38 -3.98 5.95 1.10
C LEU A 38 -4.75 4.76 0.49
N TRP A 39 -4.69 3.58 1.10
CA TRP A 39 -5.34 2.40 0.56
C TRP A 39 -6.85 2.59 0.37
N GLY A 40 -7.35 2.23 -0.81
CA GLY A 40 -8.74 2.45 -1.22
C GLY A 40 -9.04 3.87 -1.76
N LYS A 41 -8.06 4.78 -1.79
CA LYS A 41 -8.24 6.14 -2.30
C LYS A 41 -7.49 6.34 -3.62
N PRO A 42 -8.04 7.08 -4.60
CA PRO A 42 -7.44 7.24 -5.93
C PRO A 42 -6.04 7.87 -5.89
N GLU A 43 -5.73 8.68 -4.88
CA GLU A 43 -4.41 9.31 -4.70
C GLU A 43 -3.28 8.28 -4.50
N LEU A 44 -3.60 7.03 -4.17
CA LEU A 44 -2.60 5.96 -4.08
C LEU A 44 -2.01 5.61 -5.46
N ASP A 45 -2.76 5.78 -6.56
CA ASP A 45 -2.22 5.57 -7.92
C ASP A 45 -1.12 6.58 -8.25
N ASP A 46 -1.41 7.87 -8.02
CA ASP A 46 -0.43 8.95 -8.22
C ASP A 46 0.80 8.75 -7.33
N TYR A 47 0.57 8.27 -6.10
CA TYR A 47 1.66 7.97 -5.18
C TYR A 47 2.53 6.82 -5.66
N PHE A 48 1.95 5.71 -6.14
CA PHE A 48 2.73 4.61 -6.73
C PHE A 48 3.48 5.04 -7.97
N ASN A 49 2.85 5.82 -8.85
CA ASN A 49 3.50 6.37 -10.03
C ASN A 49 4.72 7.23 -9.65
N ALA A 50 4.59 8.10 -8.65
CA ALA A 50 5.70 8.93 -8.16
C ALA A 50 6.84 8.14 -7.49
N LEU A 51 6.58 6.90 -7.06
CA LEU A 51 7.58 6.00 -6.48
C LEU A 51 8.24 5.08 -7.51
N LEU A 52 7.47 4.62 -8.50
CA LEU A 52 7.89 3.60 -9.48
C LEU A 52 8.38 4.19 -10.80
N ILE A 53 7.88 5.35 -11.20
CA ILE A 53 8.25 6.03 -12.45
C ILE A 53 9.29 7.10 -12.13
N ASP A 54 10.49 6.91 -12.67
CA ASP A 54 11.58 7.88 -12.59
C ASP A 54 11.49 8.86 -13.77
N ASP A 55 10.97 10.06 -13.52
CA ASP A 55 10.94 11.14 -14.50
C ASP A 55 12.02 12.22 -14.25
N ARG A 56 12.88 12.05 -13.24
CA ARG A 56 13.75 13.14 -12.76
C ARG A 56 15.23 12.80 -12.66
N GLY A 57 15.63 11.54 -12.86
CA GLY A 57 17.01 11.11 -13.11
C GLY A 57 18.01 11.24 -11.94
N ASP A 58 17.61 11.85 -10.82
CA ASP A 58 18.51 12.15 -9.68
C ASP A 58 18.13 11.41 -8.38
N ARG A 59 17.36 10.31 -8.49
CA ARG A 59 17.04 9.45 -7.33
C ARG A 59 17.92 8.21 -7.32
N ARG A 60 18.43 7.86 -6.13
CA ARG A 60 19.22 6.64 -5.87
C ARG A 60 18.45 5.31 -6.04
N GLY A 61 17.21 5.34 -6.54
CA GLY A 61 16.34 4.17 -6.67
C GLY A 61 15.99 3.50 -5.32
N PHE A 62 15.21 2.44 -5.38
CA PHE A 62 14.98 1.53 -4.26
C PHE A 62 15.88 0.29 -4.39
N PRO A 63 16.27 -0.34 -3.26
CA PRO A 63 16.77 -1.71 -3.30
C PRO A 63 15.78 -2.61 -4.03
N LEU A 64 16.29 -3.55 -4.85
CA LEU A 64 15.46 -4.44 -5.68
C LEU A 64 14.32 -5.13 -4.90
N PRO A 65 14.51 -5.64 -3.67
CA PRO A 65 13.42 -6.25 -2.91
C PRO A 65 12.28 -5.28 -2.61
N VAL A 66 12.60 -4.02 -2.30
CA VAL A 66 11.60 -2.98 -2.01
C VAL A 66 10.90 -2.52 -3.28
N ALA A 67 11.64 -2.34 -4.38
CA ALA A 67 11.04 -2.02 -5.67
C ALA A 67 10.03 -3.10 -6.11
N SER A 68 10.40 -4.38 -5.90
CA SER A 68 9.54 -5.53 -6.21
C SER A 68 8.26 -5.52 -5.40
N GLU A 69 8.36 -5.28 -4.10
CA GLU A 69 7.17 -5.16 -3.23
C GLU A 69 6.28 -3.98 -3.61
N LEU A 70 6.85 -2.82 -3.95
CA LEU A 70 6.08 -1.66 -4.41
C LEU A 70 5.32 -1.94 -5.71
N MET A 71 5.95 -2.63 -6.67
CA MET A 71 5.28 -3.06 -7.91
C MET A 71 4.14 -4.05 -7.65
N VAL A 72 4.37 -5.02 -6.75
CA VAL A 72 3.34 -6.00 -6.37
C VAL A 72 2.16 -5.33 -5.67
N LEU A 73 2.43 -4.41 -4.73
CA LEU A 73 1.39 -3.65 -4.03
C LEU A 73 0.54 -2.81 -5.00
N SER A 74 1.17 -2.12 -5.95
CA SER A 74 0.46 -1.36 -6.99
C SER A 74 -0.50 -2.25 -7.77
N ARG A 75 -0.05 -3.44 -8.19
CA ARG A 75 -0.89 -4.41 -8.91
C ARG A 75 -2.03 -4.96 -8.05
N VAL A 76 -1.77 -5.26 -6.78
CA VAL A 76 -2.80 -5.74 -5.85
C VAL A 76 -3.85 -4.67 -5.62
N TYR A 77 -3.45 -3.41 -5.45
CA TYR A 77 -4.37 -2.30 -5.32
C TYR A 77 -5.29 -2.15 -6.55
N ASP A 78 -4.75 -2.32 -7.77
CA ASP A 78 -5.53 -2.38 -9.01
C ASP A 78 -6.51 -3.56 -9.08
N LEU A 79 -6.11 -4.73 -8.57
CA LEU A 79 -6.97 -5.91 -8.57
C LEU A 79 -8.12 -5.76 -7.57
N VAL A 80 -7.80 -5.33 -6.34
CA VAL A 80 -8.78 -5.15 -5.26
C VAL A 80 -9.86 -4.13 -5.66
N ARG A 81 -9.50 -3.02 -6.34
CA ARG A 81 -10.50 -2.04 -6.77
C ARG A 81 -11.41 -2.52 -7.91
N LYS A 82 -10.94 -3.47 -8.73
CA LYS A 82 -11.68 -3.98 -9.91
C LYS A 82 -12.64 -5.12 -9.55
N ILE A 83 -12.53 -5.68 -8.35
CA ILE A 83 -13.53 -6.60 -7.82
C ILE A 83 -14.83 -5.79 -7.60
N PRO A 84 -15.95 -6.12 -8.29
CA PRO A 84 -17.22 -5.45 -8.07
C PRO A 84 -17.62 -5.62 -6.61
N LEU A 85 -17.55 -4.53 -5.87
CA LEU A 85 -17.97 -4.47 -4.49
C LEU A 85 -19.48 -4.72 -4.42
N ALA A 86 -19.90 -5.97 -4.21
CA ALA A 86 -21.27 -6.29 -3.78
C ALA A 86 -21.56 -5.82 -2.33
N ARG A 87 -20.70 -4.98 -1.76
CA ARG A 87 -20.87 -4.31 -0.48
C ARG A 87 -20.11 -2.99 -0.54
N PRO A 88 -20.72 -1.83 -0.26
CA PRO A 88 -19.93 -0.62 -0.07
C PRO A 88 -18.89 -0.90 1.04
N PRO A 89 -17.62 -0.54 0.84
CA PRO A 89 -16.61 -0.75 1.86
C PRO A 89 -17.05 0.04 3.09
N ASP A 90 -17.08 -0.62 4.23
CA ASP A 90 -17.11 0.03 5.52
C ASP A 90 -15.79 0.78 5.70
N ILE A 91 -15.73 2.00 5.14
CA ILE A 91 -14.60 2.92 5.28
C ILE A 91 -14.57 3.37 6.75
N TRP A 92 -13.92 2.58 7.61
CA TRP A 92 -13.38 2.97 8.93
C TRP A 92 -14.26 3.89 9.78
N GLY A 93 -15.53 3.49 10.02
CA GLY A 93 -16.51 4.27 10.77
C GLY A 93 -16.66 3.96 12.27
N LEU A 94 -15.77 3.19 12.91
CA LEU A 94 -15.97 2.77 14.31
C LEU A 94 -14.73 2.87 15.23
N VAL A 95 -13.82 3.81 14.96
CA VAL A 95 -12.85 4.30 15.95
C VAL A 95 -12.85 5.82 15.99
N ALA A 96 -14.00 6.41 16.32
CA ALA A 96 -14.07 7.80 16.78
C ALA A 96 -15.38 8.09 17.55
N ARG A 97 -15.38 7.76 18.85
CA ARG A 97 -15.83 8.62 19.99
C ARG A 97 -16.49 7.79 21.10
N LEU A 98 -15.80 7.81 22.24
CA LEU A 98 -16.27 7.74 23.64
C LEU A 98 -17.17 6.58 24.05
#